data_AF-A0A7W5E002-F1
#
_entry.id   AF-A0A7W5E002-F1
#
_cell.length_a   1.000
_cell.length_b   1.000
_cell.length_c   1.000
_cell.angle_alpha   90.00
_cell.angle_beta   90.00
_cell.angle_gamma   90.00
#
_symmetry.space_group_name_H-M   'P 1'
#
loop_
_entity.id
_entity.type
_entity.pdbx_description
1 polymer ?
#
loop_
_entity_poly.entity_id
_entity_poly.type
_entity_poly.pdbx_seq_one_letter_code
_entity_poly.pdbx_strand_id
1 'polypeptide(L)'
;MKRLSMHPTRFSILSLFALAAVAVSYSAQAPSAVAGGGEDLDQAGLFAAMDAGQVEATFIPQNAAKANLLVKNLTEKPIRIQMPAAFAGVPINAQMGMGGGMGGMGGGMGGMGGGMGGGGGGQAMGGGGGMGGGMGGMGGGMGGMGGGGMGGGMFTVPAGRVQKVALNTVCLEHGKPDPNPRMKYAIVPLERVTSDPAVALVCQALGNGQVAQNTAQAAAWNLMDGLSWEELSKKNRVESRYTGNVRYFSPLELRAAMAIVAEAKRVAAEEMPSSASESESSDHPTS
;
A
#
# COMPACT_ATOMS: atom_id res chain seq x y z
N MET A 1 21.14 71.53 -68.13
CA MET A 1 20.03 72.20 -68.85
C MET A 1 19.72 71.42 -70.12
N LYS A 2 18.43 71.19 -70.41
CA LYS A 2 17.81 70.55 -71.61
C LYS A 2 18.10 69.03 -71.76
N ARG A 3 17.20 68.08 -71.40
CA ARG A 3 15.92 67.64 -72.03
C ARG A 3 16.10 67.40 -73.54
N LEU A 4 15.89 66.20 -74.10
CA LEU A 4 14.73 65.29 -74.00
C LEU A 4 15.09 63.85 -74.43
N SER A 5 14.28 62.91 -73.92
CA SER A 5 13.90 61.59 -74.46
C SER A 5 14.94 60.47 -74.60
N MET A 6 14.68 59.34 -73.93
CA MET A 6 14.58 58.00 -74.54
C MET A 6 13.97 57.00 -73.54
N HIS A 7 13.06 56.15 -74.04
CA HIS A 7 12.54 54.91 -73.44
C HIS A 7 13.58 53.76 -73.60
N PRO A 8 13.43 52.51 -73.07
CA PRO A 8 12.23 51.85 -72.54
C PRO A 8 12.44 50.92 -71.31
N THR A 9 11.35 50.21 -70.96
CA THR A 9 11.23 49.00 -70.13
C THR A 9 11.03 49.20 -68.62
N ARG A 10 9.90 48.72 -68.10
CA ARG A 10 9.83 47.44 -67.38
C ARG A 10 8.40 47.07 -66.97
N PHE A 11 8.21 45.75 -66.95
CA PHE A 11 7.04 44.97 -66.53
C PHE A 11 6.37 45.50 -65.25
N SER A 12 5.03 45.53 -65.25
CA SER A 12 4.22 45.70 -64.06
C SER A 12 3.29 44.51 -63.86
N ILE A 13 3.21 44.11 -62.60
CA ILE A 13 2.62 42.94 -61.95
C ILE A 13 1.10 43.13 -61.82
N LEU A 14 0.31 42.04 -61.86
CA LEU A 14 -0.89 41.80 -61.03
C LEU A 14 -1.45 40.40 -61.41
N SER A 15 -1.02 39.35 -60.71
CA SER A 15 -1.73 38.66 -59.63
C SER A 15 -2.95 37.82 -60.06
N LEU A 16 -2.82 36.49 -60.00
CA LEU A 16 -3.94 35.59 -59.77
C LEU A 16 -3.51 34.43 -58.85
N PHE A 17 -4.36 34.16 -57.87
CA PHE A 17 -4.23 33.21 -56.77
C PHE A 17 -3.98 31.77 -57.23
N ALA A 18 -2.94 31.14 -56.68
CA ALA A 18 -2.77 29.68 -56.68
C ALA A 18 -2.98 29.15 -55.25
N LEU A 19 -4.03 28.36 -55.09
CA LEU A 19 -4.35 27.60 -53.89
C LEU A 19 -3.35 26.44 -53.76
N ALA A 20 -2.32 26.61 -52.92
CA ALA A 20 -1.40 25.52 -52.60
C ALA A 20 -2.01 24.66 -51.48
N ALA A 21 -2.44 23.44 -51.83
CA ALA A 21 -2.76 22.41 -50.86
C ALA A 21 -1.49 22.02 -50.09
N VAL A 22 -1.43 22.34 -48.80
CA VAL A 22 -0.41 21.81 -47.90
C VAL A 22 -0.76 20.35 -47.62
N ALA A 23 -0.15 19.43 -48.37
CA ALA A 23 -0.10 18.03 -47.97
C ALA A 23 0.81 17.94 -46.75
N VAL A 24 0.22 17.83 -45.56
CA VAL A 24 0.95 17.40 -44.35
C VAL A 24 1.29 15.93 -44.56
N SER A 25 2.51 15.67 -45.02
CA SER A 25 3.08 14.33 -45.03
C SER A 25 3.24 13.87 -43.59
N TYR A 26 2.31 13.05 -43.11
CA TYR A 26 2.48 12.31 -41.86
C TYR A 26 3.48 11.18 -42.14
N SER A 27 4.77 11.47 -42.02
CA SER A 27 5.78 10.42 -41.90
C SER A 27 5.51 9.69 -40.60
N ALA A 28 4.85 8.52 -40.70
CA ALA A 28 4.78 7.55 -39.63
C ALA A 28 6.20 7.07 -39.36
N GLN A 29 6.90 7.79 -38.48
CA GLN A 29 8.16 7.38 -37.91
C GLN A 29 7.89 6.07 -37.17
N ALA A 30 8.31 4.94 -37.73
CA ALA A 30 8.46 3.71 -36.97
C ALA A 30 9.29 4.04 -35.72
N PRO A 31 8.98 3.48 -34.54
CA PRO A 31 9.74 3.78 -33.33
C PRO A 31 11.19 3.33 -33.56
N SER A 32 12.08 4.29 -33.80
CA SER A 32 13.52 4.07 -33.79
C SER A 32 13.86 3.60 -32.38
N ALA A 33 14.32 2.36 -32.31
CA ALA A 33 15.02 1.82 -31.15
C ALA A 33 16.06 2.84 -30.68
N VAL A 34 15.79 3.46 -29.53
CA VAL A 34 16.80 4.21 -28.80
C VAL A 34 17.77 3.16 -28.26
N ALA A 35 18.87 2.97 -28.98
CA ALA A 35 20.06 2.31 -28.46
C ALA A 35 20.66 3.21 -27.38
N GLY A 36 20.15 3.08 -26.15
CA GLY A 36 20.78 3.52 -24.92
C GLY A 36 21.06 2.27 -24.10
N GLY A 37 22.34 1.87 -24.03
CA GLY A 37 22.77 0.67 -23.32
C GLY A 37 22.34 0.67 -21.85
N GLY A 38 21.47 -0.28 -21.54
CA GLY A 38 21.15 -0.78 -20.22
C GLY A 38 20.46 -2.11 -20.48
N GLU A 39 21.16 -3.21 -20.19
CA GLU A 39 20.72 -4.58 -20.41
C GLU A 39 19.25 -4.75 -19.98
N ASP A 40 18.45 -5.45 -20.81
CA ASP A 40 17.05 -5.83 -20.52
C ASP A 40 16.96 -6.39 -19.10
N LEU A 41 16.59 -5.52 -18.16
CA LEU A 41 16.27 -5.94 -16.81
C LEU A 41 14.97 -6.71 -16.94
N ASP A 42 14.97 -7.99 -16.59
CA ASP A 42 13.75 -8.78 -16.51
C ASP A 42 12.79 -8.05 -15.56
N GLN A 43 11.75 -7.45 -16.13
CA GLN A 43 10.72 -6.72 -15.39
C GLN A 43 9.66 -7.72 -14.97
N ALA A 44 9.53 -7.97 -13.67
CA ALA A 44 8.56 -8.91 -13.15
C ALA A 44 7.77 -8.33 -11.98
N GLY A 45 6.46 -8.57 -11.96
CA GLY A 45 5.66 -8.39 -10.75
C GLY A 45 6.15 -9.34 -9.66
N LEU A 46 6.17 -8.88 -8.40
CA LEU A 46 6.70 -9.67 -7.28
C LEU A 46 6.18 -11.12 -7.25
N PHE A 47 4.86 -11.32 -7.36
CA PHE A 47 4.27 -12.66 -7.34
C PHE A 47 4.64 -13.50 -8.57
N ALA A 48 4.64 -12.91 -9.76
CA ALA A 48 5.06 -13.61 -10.97
C ALA A 48 6.53 -14.06 -10.89
N ALA A 49 7.40 -13.21 -10.33
CA ALA A 49 8.81 -13.55 -10.12
C ALA A 49 8.99 -14.67 -9.08
N MET A 50 8.12 -14.73 -8.06
CA MET A 50 8.11 -15.83 -7.07
C MET A 50 7.65 -17.14 -7.71
N ASP A 51 6.56 -17.10 -8.49
CA ASP A 51 6.01 -18.28 -9.18
C ASP A 51 6.99 -18.84 -10.21
N ALA A 52 7.74 -17.96 -10.89
CA ALA A 52 8.81 -18.33 -11.81
C ALA A 52 10.09 -18.84 -11.11
N GLY A 53 10.15 -18.82 -9.77
CA GLY A 53 11.34 -19.23 -9.01
C GLY A 53 12.53 -18.28 -9.16
N GLN A 54 12.32 -17.06 -9.66
CA GLN A 54 13.37 -16.07 -9.88
C GLN A 54 13.72 -15.31 -8.60
N VAL A 55 12.76 -15.17 -7.69
CA VAL A 55 12.97 -14.52 -6.39
C VAL A 55 12.37 -15.32 -5.24
N GLU A 56 12.99 -15.17 -4.07
CA GLU A 56 12.45 -15.65 -2.80
C GLU A 56 12.03 -14.44 -1.95
N ALA A 57 10.79 -14.42 -1.47
CA ALA A 57 10.25 -13.33 -0.69
C ALA A 57 9.93 -13.79 0.75
N THR A 58 10.64 -13.25 1.74
CA THR A 58 10.42 -13.55 3.16
C THR A 58 9.77 -12.35 3.86
N PHE A 59 8.57 -12.54 4.38
CA PHE A 59 7.85 -11.53 5.16
C PHE A 59 8.12 -11.68 6.65
N ILE A 60 8.59 -10.61 7.28
CA ILE A 60 8.95 -10.56 8.70
C ILE A 60 8.13 -9.45 9.36
N PRO A 61 7.01 -9.78 10.03
CA PRO A 61 6.25 -8.78 10.75
C PRO A 61 7.03 -8.30 11.99
N GLN A 62 7.05 -7.00 12.23
CA GLN A 62 7.64 -6.44 13.45
C GLN A 62 6.59 -6.28 14.55
N ASN A 63 5.42 -5.78 14.17
CA ASN A 63 4.23 -5.55 14.99
C ASN A 63 3.03 -5.36 14.03
N ALA A 64 1.85 -5.03 14.57
CA ALA A 64 0.64 -4.77 13.78
C ALA A 64 0.82 -3.69 12.69
N ALA A 65 1.72 -2.72 12.91
CA ALA A 65 1.88 -1.53 12.09
C ALA A 65 3.02 -1.62 11.05
N LYS A 66 4.00 -2.50 11.24
CA LYS A 66 5.24 -2.54 10.45
C LYS A 66 5.68 -3.97 10.15
N ALA A 67 6.19 -4.17 8.95
CA ALA A 67 6.87 -5.39 8.54
C ALA A 67 8.08 -5.08 7.65
N ASN A 68 8.95 -6.07 7.46
CA ASN A 68 9.96 -6.03 6.41
C ASN A 68 9.72 -7.19 5.44
N LEU A 69 9.85 -6.90 4.16
CA LEU A 69 9.94 -7.91 3.12
C LEU A 69 11.40 -8.01 2.66
N LEU A 70 11.95 -9.22 2.74
CA LEU A 70 13.26 -9.52 2.18
C LEU A 70 13.04 -10.19 0.84
N VAL A 71 13.47 -9.55 -0.25
CA VAL A 71 13.38 -10.08 -1.60
C VAL A 71 14.78 -10.47 -2.04
N LYS A 72 15.02 -11.77 -2.18
CA LYS A 72 16.29 -12.34 -2.65
C LYS A 72 16.17 -12.66 -4.13
N ASN A 73 17.08 -12.13 -4.93
CA ASN A 73 17.22 -12.52 -6.33
C ASN A 73 17.97 -13.85 -6.42
N LEU A 74 17.35 -14.86 -7.03
CA LEU A 74 17.91 -16.20 -7.22
C LEU A 74 18.55 -16.38 -8.60
N THR A 75 18.48 -15.36 -9.46
CA THR A 75 19.06 -15.36 -10.80
C THR A 75 20.49 -14.79 -10.82
N GLU A 76 21.19 -15.02 -11.92
CA GLU A 76 22.54 -14.51 -12.18
C GLU A 76 22.55 -13.08 -12.76
N LYS A 77 21.37 -12.51 -13.06
CA LYS A 77 21.23 -11.16 -13.62
C LYS A 77 20.47 -10.24 -12.64
N PRO A 78 20.70 -8.93 -12.67
CA PRO A 78 19.84 -8.00 -11.94
C PRO A 78 18.39 -8.10 -12.42
N ILE A 79 17.44 -8.18 -11.50
CA ILE A 79 16.00 -8.25 -11.79
C ILE A 79 15.31 -6.99 -11.29
N ARG A 80 14.38 -6.44 -12.06
CA ARG A 80 13.57 -5.28 -11.66
C ARG A 80 12.20 -5.76 -11.19
N ILE A 81 11.91 -5.57 -9.91
CA ILE A 81 10.69 -6.05 -9.28
C ILE A 81 9.69 -4.91 -9.12
N GLN A 82 8.46 -5.14 -9.60
CA GLN A 82 7.29 -4.31 -9.33
C GLN A 82 6.57 -4.83 -8.08
N MET A 83 6.45 -3.96 -7.05
CA MET A 83 5.60 -4.26 -5.90
C MET A 83 4.11 -4.14 -6.27
N PRO A 84 3.25 -5.06 -5.82
CA PRO A 84 1.80 -4.85 -5.89
C PRO A 84 1.39 -3.65 -5.02
N ALA A 85 0.28 -3.00 -5.36
CA ALA A 85 -0.25 -1.86 -4.61
C ALA A 85 -0.60 -2.23 -3.17
N ALA A 86 -1.12 -3.44 -2.96
CA ALA A 86 -1.39 -4.04 -1.66
C ALA A 86 -1.27 -5.56 -1.76
N PHE A 87 -1.00 -6.22 -0.65
CA PHE A 87 -1.00 -7.69 -0.50
C PHE A 87 -1.19 -8.06 0.97
N ALA A 88 -1.50 -9.33 1.23
CA ALA A 88 -1.73 -9.83 2.58
C ALA A 88 -0.60 -10.76 3.04
N GLY A 89 -0.30 -10.72 4.33
CA GLY A 89 0.51 -11.73 5.00
C GLY A 89 -0.41 -12.68 5.76
N VAL A 90 -0.32 -13.98 5.49
CA VAL A 90 -1.08 -15.02 6.21
C VAL A 90 -0.13 -15.91 7.00
N PRO A 91 -0.44 -16.28 8.26
CA PRO A 91 0.38 -17.22 9.03
C PRO A 91 0.48 -18.59 8.32
N ILE A 92 1.70 -19.12 8.15
CA ILE A 92 1.93 -20.40 7.44
C ILE A 92 1.25 -21.57 8.18
N ASN A 93 1.19 -21.51 9.51
CA ASN A 93 0.52 -22.52 10.32
C ASN A 93 -1.01 -22.50 10.16
N ALA A 94 -1.59 -21.39 9.70
CA ALA A 94 -3.03 -21.28 9.43
C ALA A 94 -3.39 -21.77 8.02
N GLN A 95 -2.48 -21.63 7.03
CA GLN A 95 -2.73 -22.12 5.67
C GLN A 95 -2.75 -23.66 5.59
N MET A 96 -2.01 -24.36 6.45
CA MET A 96 -2.13 -25.81 6.60
C MET A 96 -3.41 -26.25 7.36
N GLY A 97 -4.17 -25.28 7.93
CA GLY A 97 -5.47 -25.50 8.56
C GLY A 97 -6.68 -25.09 7.69
N MET A 98 -6.46 -24.40 6.57
CA MET A 98 -7.53 -23.95 5.66
C MET A 98 -7.84 -24.97 4.54
N GLY A 99 -7.15 -26.12 4.52
CA GLY A 99 -7.28 -27.16 3.50
C GLY A 99 -7.10 -28.60 4.00
N GLY A 100 -7.14 -28.83 5.32
CA GLY A 100 -7.01 -30.15 5.94
C GLY A 100 -8.16 -30.39 6.90
N GLY A 101 -8.95 -31.43 6.63
CA GLY A 101 -10.21 -31.71 7.31
C GLY A 101 -10.12 -31.89 8.83
N MET A 102 -11.28 -31.66 9.46
CA MET A 102 -11.78 -32.43 10.61
C MET A 102 -10.74 -32.89 11.65
N GLY A 103 -10.55 -32.10 12.71
CA GLY A 103 -9.83 -32.59 13.89
C GLY A 103 -9.52 -31.50 14.90
N GLY A 104 -10.36 -31.36 15.92
CA GLY A 104 -10.08 -30.44 17.03
C GLY A 104 -11.21 -30.17 18.01
N MET A 105 -12.15 -31.11 18.16
CA MET A 105 -13.04 -31.16 19.30
C MET A 105 -12.20 -31.45 20.56
N GLY A 106 -11.96 -30.43 21.38
CA GLY A 106 -11.52 -30.54 22.77
C GLY A 106 -12.18 -29.39 23.54
N GLY A 107 -13.31 -29.62 24.20
CA GLY A 107 -13.35 -30.28 25.51
C GLY A 107 -12.86 -29.26 26.54
N GLY A 108 -13.73 -28.51 27.22
CA GLY A 108 -14.57 -29.03 28.31
C GLY A 108 -13.78 -29.03 29.62
N MET A 109 -14.39 -28.54 30.70
CA MET A 109 -13.90 -28.63 32.10
C MET A 109 -12.78 -27.60 32.44
N GLY A 110 -12.91 -26.70 33.42
CA GLY A 110 -13.37 -26.88 34.79
C GLY A 110 -12.21 -26.44 35.69
N GLY A 111 -12.37 -25.40 36.52
CA GLY A 111 -11.25 -24.86 37.30
C GLY A 111 -11.62 -23.72 38.23
N MET A 112 -12.44 -24.06 39.22
CA MET A 112 -12.78 -23.27 40.40
C MET A 112 -11.63 -23.27 41.42
N GLY A 113 -11.34 -22.12 42.05
CA GLY A 113 -10.44 -21.97 43.21
C GLY A 113 -9.70 -20.62 43.14
N GLY A 114 -9.89 -19.64 44.01
CA GLY A 114 -10.14 -19.69 45.45
C GLY A 114 -8.80 -19.71 46.18
N GLY A 115 -8.29 -18.54 46.60
CA GLY A 115 -6.99 -18.45 47.27
C GLY A 115 -6.60 -17.05 47.72
N MET A 116 -7.05 -16.71 48.93
CA MET A 116 -6.70 -15.53 49.72
C MET A 116 -5.35 -15.75 50.43
N GLY A 117 -4.49 -14.73 50.54
CA GLY A 117 -3.42 -14.74 51.57
C GLY A 117 -2.17 -13.89 51.31
N GLY A 118 -1.88 -13.00 52.26
CA GLY A 118 -0.53 -12.48 52.60
C GLY A 118 -0.09 -11.24 51.81
N GLY A 119 0.20 -10.07 52.39
CA GLY A 119 0.74 -9.78 53.72
C GLY A 119 2.25 -9.58 53.64
N GLY A 120 2.70 -8.32 53.52
CA GLY A 120 4.10 -7.89 53.55
C GLY A 120 4.25 -6.57 52.77
N GLY A 121 4.48 -5.41 53.36
CA GLY A 121 5.41 -5.14 54.46
C GLY A 121 6.77 -4.80 53.85
N GLY A 122 6.91 -3.58 53.31
CA GLY A 122 8.13 -3.14 52.65
C GLY A 122 8.18 -1.62 52.54
N GLN A 123 8.51 -0.97 53.66
CA GLN A 123 8.93 0.42 53.71
C GLN A 123 10.31 0.51 53.04
N ALA A 124 10.42 1.23 51.94
CA ALA A 124 11.70 1.67 51.40
C ALA A 124 11.63 3.18 51.11
N MET A 125 12.19 3.88 52.07
CA MET A 125 12.67 5.25 52.07
C MET A 125 13.72 5.47 50.98
N GLY A 126 13.70 6.61 50.28
CA GLY A 126 14.90 7.09 49.58
C GLY A 126 14.68 8.01 48.38
N GLY A 127 14.99 9.30 48.57
CA GLY A 127 15.51 10.22 47.54
C GLY A 127 14.50 10.74 46.51
N GLY A 128 14.05 11.99 46.49
CA GLY A 128 14.72 13.21 46.94
C GLY A 128 15.73 13.71 45.90
N GLY A 129 15.24 14.51 44.94
CA GLY A 129 16.00 15.57 44.25
C GLY A 129 17.10 15.14 43.29
N GLY A 130 16.88 15.34 41.99
CA GLY A 130 17.90 15.14 40.96
C GLY A 130 17.55 15.84 39.65
N MET A 131 17.41 17.17 39.71
CA MET A 131 17.29 18.05 38.55
C MET A 131 18.64 18.09 37.81
N GLY A 132 18.83 17.16 36.88
CA GLY A 132 19.98 17.07 36.00
C GLY A 132 19.65 17.55 34.59
N GLY A 133 19.53 18.86 34.42
CA GLY A 133 19.46 19.50 33.10
C GLY A 133 20.84 19.48 32.45
N GLY A 134 21.10 18.46 31.64
CA GLY A 134 22.31 18.32 30.82
C GLY A 134 21.97 18.44 29.34
N MET A 135 21.85 19.68 28.87
CA MET A 135 21.78 20.02 27.45
C MET A 135 23.15 19.73 26.82
N GLY A 136 23.27 18.58 26.16
CA GLY A 136 24.50 18.12 25.54
C GLY A 136 24.26 17.56 24.14
N GLY A 137 24.90 18.18 23.15
CA GLY A 137 25.37 17.47 21.96
C GLY A 137 24.39 17.33 20.79
N MET A 138 23.88 18.44 20.26
CA MET A 138 23.33 18.47 18.90
C MET A 138 24.50 18.53 17.91
N GLY A 139 25.12 17.37 17.68
CA GLY A 139 26.24 17.20 16.77
C GLY A 139 26.43 15.72 16.46
N GLY A 140 25.83 15.26 15.37
CA GLY A 140 25.94 13.87 14.94
C GLY A 140 25.26 13.59 13.61
N GLY A 141 25.99 13.86 12.53
CA GLY A 141 25.96 13.05 11.31
C GLY A 141 24.61 12.87 10.62
N MET A 142 24.18 13.88 9.88
CA MET A 142 23.28 13.70 8.74
C MET A 142 24.05 13.01 7.61
N GLY A 143 24.26 11.70 7.75
CA GLY A 143 24.97 10.86 6.79
C GLY A 143 24.25 9.51 6.66
N GLY A 144 23.63 9.30 5.50
CA GLY A 144 23.09 7.98 5.13
C GLY A 144 21.57 7.89 5.00
N MET A 145 20.89 8.96 4.56
CA MET A 145 19.53 8.83 4.01
C MET A 145 19.62 8.32 2.57
N GLY A 146 20.13 7.09 2.43
CA GLY A 146 20.14 6.33 1.18
C GLY A 146 18.72 5.90 0.85
N GLY A 147 18.21 6.42 -0.26
CA GLY A 147 16.85 6.24 -0.73
C GLY A 147 16.41 4.77 -0.82
N GLY A 148 15.16 4.54 -0.43
CA GLY A 148 14.50 3.25 -0.49
C GLY A 148 12.99 3.40 -0.30
N GLY A 149 12.33 3.98 -1.31
CA GLY A 149 10.93 3.75 -1.66
C GLY A 149 9.90 3.82 -0.55
N MET A 150 9.42 5.03 -0.26
CA MET A 150 8.15 5.27 0.43
C MET A 150 7.03 5.05 -0.61
N GLY A 151 6.43 3.85 -0.62
CA GLY A 151 5.23 3.52 -1.40
C GLY A 151 5.47 2.92 -2.80
N GLY A 152 4.92 1.73 -3.03
CA GLY A 152 4.45 1.21 -4.33
C GLY A 152 5.38 1.20 -5.56
N GLY A 153 6.68 1.42 -5.41
CA GLY A 153 7.61 1.60 -6.53
C GLY A 153 8.35 0.35 -6.99
N MET A 154 8.86 0.37 -8.23
CA MET A 154 9.76 -0.66 -8.74
C MET A 154 11.14 -0.50 -8.10
N PHE A 155 11.80 -1.61 -7.81
CA PHE A 155 13.18 -1.62 -7.33
C PHE A 155 13.98 -2.73 -8.03
N THR A 156 15.28 -2.51 -8.14
CA THR A 156 16.18 -3.49 -8.73
C THR A 156 16.88 -4.29 -7.63
N VAL A 157 16.89 -5.61 -7.77
CA VAL A 157 17.66 -6.50 -6.90
C VAL A 157 18.82 -7.07 -7.70
N PRO A 158 20.09 -6.76 -7.34
CA PRO A 158 21.24 -7.33 -8.03
C PRO A 158 21.26 -8.86 -7.92
N ALA A 159 21.94 -9.52 -8.88
CA ALA A 159 22.10 -10.97 -8.92
C ALA A 159 22.58 -11.53 -7.57
N GLY A 160 21.90 -12.56 -7.06
CA GLY A 160 22.24 -13.22 -5.79
C GLY A 160 22.13 -12.35 -4.52
N ARG A 161 21.63 -11.11 -4.61
CA ARG A 161 21.51 -10.19 -3.46
C ARG A 161 20.11 -10.18 -2.88
N VAL A 162 20.01 -9.65 -1.66
CA VAL A 162 18.76 -9.43 -0.93
C VAL A 162 18.50 -7.94 -0.84
N GLN A 163 17.31 -7.52 -1.25
CA GLN A 163 16.79 -6.19 -0.98
C GLN A 163 15.78 -6.24 0.16
N LYS A 164 15.94 -5.35 1.13
CA LYS A 164 14.98 -5.17 2.22
C LYS A 164 14.03 -4.02 1.87
N VAL A 165 12.72 -4.29 1.95
CA VAL A 165 11.65 -3.31 1.75
C VAL A 165 10.89 -3.15 3.07
N ALA A 166 10.80 -1.93 3.58
CA ALA A 166 10.00 -1.63 4.77
C ALA A 166 8.53 -1.43 4.37
N LEU A 167 7.62 -2.03 5.13
CA LEU A 167 6.19 -2.02 4.84
C LEU A 167 5.41 -1.39 5.99
N ASN A 168 4.40 -0.60 5.63
CA ASN A 168 3.32 -0.23 6.54
C ASN A 168 2.25 -1.32 6.48
N THR A 169 1.77 -1.77 7.63
CA THR A 169 0.76 -2.83 7.72
C THR A 169 -0.38 -2.43 8.63
N VAL A 170 -1.50 -3.11 8.46
CA VAL A 170 -2.66 -3.09 9.36
C VAL A 170 -3.12 -4.52 9.58
N CYS A 171 -3.67 -4.80 10.77
CA CYS A 171 -4.35 -6.06 11.03
C CYS A 171 -5.70 -6.06 10.30
N LEU A 172 -5.92 -7.04 9.43
CA LEU A 172 -7.19 -7.19 8.72
C LEU A 172 -8.27 -7.85 9.58
N GLU A 173 -7.87 -8.58 10.62
CA GLU A 173 -8.78 -9.28 11.52
C GLU A 173 -8.58 -8.78 12.95
N HIS A 174 -9.69 -8.43 13.60
CA HIS A 174 -9.72 -8.03 14.99
C HIS A 174 -9.61 -9.24 15.92
N GLY A 175 -9.02 -9.05 17.10
CA GLY A 175 -8.96 -10.05 18.17
C GLY A 175 -7.86 -11.10 18.03
N LYS A 176 -7.18 -11.19 16.87
CA LYS A 176 -6.00 -12.04 16.72
C LYS A 176 -4.78 -11.46 17.45
N PRO A 177 -3.86 -12.30 17.96
CA PRO A 177 -2.63 -11.83 18.58
C PRO A 177 -1.82 -10.94 17.64
N ASP A 178 -1.25 -9.87 18.19
CA ASP A 178 -0.42 -8.95 17.42
C ASP A 178 0.77 -9.69 16.78
N PRO A 179 1.08 -9.37 15.51
CA PRO A 179 2.13 -10.06 14.80
C PRO A 179 3.52 -9.74 15.39
N ASN A 180 4.46 -10.69 15.37
CA ASN A 180 5.81 -10.47 15.90
C ASN A 180 6.88 -11.19 15.05
N PRO A 181 8.16 -10.81 15.12
CA PRO A 181 9.20 -11.32 14.22
C PRO A 181 9.44 -12.82 14.23
N ARG A 182 8.96 -13.53 15.26
CA ARG A 182 9.12 -15.00 15.35
C ARG A 182 8.05 -15.75 14.57
N MET A 183 6.94 -15.11 14.25
CA MET A 183 5.84 -15.76 13.55
C MET A 183 6.12 -15.89 12.05
N LYS A 184 5.80 -17.06 11.51
CA LYS A 184 6.03 -17.39 10.10
C LYS A 184 4.80 -17.03 9.28
N TYR A 185 5.00 -16.17 8.30
CA TYR A 185 3.97 -15.66 7.41
C TYR A 185 4.37 -15.88 5.95
N ALA A 186 3.40 -16.24 5.12
CA ALA A 186 3.52 -16.22 3.67
C ALA A 186 2.80 -14.98 3.13
N ILE A 187 3.31 -14.43 2.03
CA ILE A 187 2.61 -13.35 1.33
C ILE A 187 1.71 -13.94 0.26
N VAL A 188 0.52 -13.37 0.12
CA VAL A 188 -0.48 -13.76 -0.87
C VAL A 188 -1.10 -12.50 -1.49
N PRO A 189 -1.62 -12.58 -2.73
CA PRO A 189 -2.46 -11.53 -3.28
C PRO A 189 -3.60 -11.17 -2.32
N LEU A 190 -3.97 -9.89 -2.25
CA LEU A 190 -4.98 -9.41 -1.29
C LEU A 190 -6.34 -10.08 -1.51
N GLU A 191 -6.63 -10.44 -2.76
CA GLU A 191 -7.85 -11.12 -3.21
C GLU A 191 -8.03 -12.50 -2.56
N ARG A 192 -6.96 -13.09 -2.01
CA ARG A 192 -6.99 -14.36 -1.27
C ARG A 192 -7.56 -14.22 0.14
N VAL A 193 -7.61 -13.00 0.68
CA VAL A 193 -8.14 -12.74 2.03
C VAL A 193 -9.40 -11.88 2.03
N THR A 194 -9.62 -11.07 1.00
CA THR A 194 -10.85 -10.29 0.84
C THR A 194 -11.10 -9.96 -0.63
N SER A 195 -12.38 -9.89 -1.02
CA SER A 195 -12.79 -9.41 -2.34
C SER A 195 -13.35 -7.99 -2.31
N ASP A 196 -13.34 -7.32 -1.15
CA ASP A 196 -13.82 -5.95 -1.02
C ASP A 196 -12.75 -4.96 -1.55
N PRO A 197 -12.97 -4.29 -2.70
CA PRO A 197 -12.02 -3.33 -3.26
C PRO A 197 -11.78 -2.12 -2.34
N ALA A 198 -12.71 -1.77 -1.44
CA ALA A 198 -12.51 -0.69 -0.48
C ALA A 198 -11.34 -1.00 0.47
N VAL A 199 -11.12 -2.28 0.80
CA VAL A 199 -9.98 -2.69 1.64
C VAL A 199 -8.66 -2.50 0.89
N ALA A 200 -8.62 -2.83 -0.40
CA ALA A 200 -7.44 -2.61 -1.25
C ALA A 200 -7.06 -1.13 -1.32
N LEU A 201 -8.04 -0.24 -1.50
CA LEU A 201 -7.82 1.21 -1.52
C LEU A 201 -7.27 1.74 -0.20
N VAL A 202 -7.80 1.28 0.94
CA VAL A 202 -7.29 1.66 2.27
C VAL A 202 -5.84 1.17 2.47
N CYS A 203 -5.54 -0.08 2.10
CA CYS A 203 -4.18 -0.63 2.20
C CYS A 203 -3.18 0.09 1.29
N GLN A 204 -3.59 0.43 0.06
CA GLN A 204 -2.77 1.21 -0.87
C GLN A 204 -2.50 2.60 -0.32
N ALA A 205 -3.52 3.30 0.18
CA ALA A 205 -3.38 4.63 0.75
C ALA A 205 -2.45 4.65 1.98
N LEU A 206 -2.50 3.61 2.81
CA LEU A 206 -1.54 3.41 3.91
C LEU A 206 -0.11 3.15 3.40
N GLY A 207 0.04 2.30 2.39
CA GLY A 207 1.33 1.99 1.77
C GLY A 207 2.00 3.22 1.16
N ASN A 208 1.19 4.12 0.60
CA ASN A 208 1.61 5.40 0.03
C ASN A 208 1.81 6.52 1.07
N GLY A 209 1.53 6.26 2.36
CA GLY A 209 1.64 7.26 3.42
C GLY A 209 0.57 8.34 3.39
N GLN A 210 -0.52 8.14 2.65
CA GLN A 210 -1.66 9.07 2.55
C GLN A 210 -2.61 8.96 3.75
N VAL A 211 -2.59 7.81 4.44
CA VAL A 211 -3.42 7.54 5.61
C VAL A 211 -2.54 7.15 6.81
N ALA A 212 -2.82 7.74 7.98
CA ALA A 212 -2.14 7.40 9.22
C ALA A 212 -2.50 5.98 9.70
N GLN A 213 -1.56 5.31 10.38
CA GLN A 213 -1.71 3.90 10.74
C GLN A 213 -2.97 3.60 11.58
N ASN A 214 -3.25 4.39 12.63
CA ASN A 214 -4.43 4.19 13.46
C ASN A 214 -5.73 4.37 12.66
N THR A 215 -5.77 5.35 11.77
CA THR A 215 -6.90 5.60 10.88
C THR A 215 -7.14 4.42 9.93
N ALA A 216 -6.06 3.90 9.31
CA ALA A 216 -6.14 2.72 8.45
C ALA A 216 -6.55 1.47 9.23
N GLN A 217 -6.09 1.30 10.48
CA GLN A 217 -6.44 0.17 11.34
C GLN A 217 -7.93 0.18 11.71
N ALA A 218 -8.49 1.36 12.02
CA ALA A 218 -9.93 1.51 12.28
C ALA A 218 -10.77 1.23 11.03
N ALA A 219 -10.35 1.78 9.87
CA ALA A 219 -11.00 1.53 8.60
C ALA A 219 -10.99 0.05 8.21
N ALA A 220 -9.84 -0.62 8.37
CA ALA A 220 -9.70 -2.05 8.08
C ALA A 220 -10.66 -2.90 8.94
N TRP A 221 -10.72 -2.69 10.25
CA TRP A 221 -11.63 -3.44 11.13
C TRP A 221 -13.11 -3.12 10.88
N ASN A 222 -13.45 -1.90 10.47
CA ASN A 222 -14.82 -1.58 10.07
C ASN A 222 -15.22 -2.32 8.78
N LEU A 223 -14.33 -2.37 7.80
CA LEU A 223 -14.59 -3.02 6.50
C LEU A 223 -14.59 -4.55 6.59
N MET A 224 -13.59 -5.12 7.28
CA MET A 224 -13.34 -6.56 7.32
C MET A 224 -14.16 -7.28 8.40
N ASP A 225 -14.21 -6.73 9.62
CA ASP A 225 -14.87 -7.36 10.77
C ASP A 225 -16.26 -6.77 11.06
N GLY A 226 -16.66 -5.71 10.35
CA GLY A 226 -17.94 -5.05 10.56
C GLY A 226 -18.06 -4.27 11.87
N LEU A 227 -16.95 -4.00 12.57
CA LEU A 227 -17.00 -3.25 13.83
C LEU A 227 -17.58 -1.86 13.62
N SER A 228 -18.62 -1.52 14.37
CA SER A 228 -19.23 -0.20 14.33
C SER A 228 -18.28 0.88 14.85
N TRP A 229 -18.49 2.12 14.41
CA TRP A 229 -17.73 3.27 14.89
C TRP A 229 -17.89 3.49 16.40
N GLU A 230 -19.05 3.11 16.96
CA GLU A 230 -19.28 3.16 18.41
C GLU A 230 -18.41 2.13 19.14
N GLU A 231 -18.34 0.89 18.66
CA GLU A 231 -17.47 -0.14 19.23
C GLU A 231 -15.99 0.26 19.14
N LEU A 232 -15.55 0.75 17.98
CA LEU A 232 -14.20 1.25 17.78
C LEU A 232 -13.87 2.41 18.74
N SER A 233 -14.82 3.32 19.00
CA SER A 233 -14.63 4.43 19.94
C SER A 233 -14.44 4.01 21.39
N LYS A 234 -15.04 2.87 21.77
CA LYS A 234 -14.96 2.33 23.12
C LYS A 234 -13.76 1.40 23.32
N LYS A 235 -13.00 1.12 22.25
CA LYS A 235 -11.89 0.18 22.30
C LYS A 235 -10.67 0.76 22.99
N ASN A 236 -10.07 -0.04 23.87
CA ASN A 236 -8.83 0.31 24.55
C ASN A 236 -7.65 -0.42 23.89
N ARG A 237 -6.51 0.26 23.81
CA ARG A 237 -5.21 -0.32 23.44
C ARG A 237 -4.51 -0.92 24.64
N VAL A 238 -4.62 -0.26 25.78
CA VAL A 238 -4.09 -0.72 27.05
C VAL A 238 -5.19 -0.63 28.07
N GLU A 239 -5.41 -1.72 28.79
CA GLU A 239 -6.29 -1.77 29.95
C GLU A 239 -5.45 -2.07 31.19
N SER A 240 -5.53 -1.19 32.18
CA SER A 240 -4.76 -1.31 33.41
C SER A 240 -5.60 -0.88 34.58
N ARG A 241 -5.63 -1.74 35.60
CA ARG A 241 -6.32 -1.44 36.86
C ARG A 241 -5.68 -0.26 37.62
N TYR A 242 -4.42 0.05 37.34
CA TYR A 242 -3.64 1.04 38.09
C TYR A 242 -3.46 2.36 37.33
N THR A 243 -3.23 2.30 36.01
CA THR A 243 -2.95 3.47 35.18
C THR A 243 -4.16 3.93 34.36
N GLY A 244 -5.29 3.24 34.49
CA GLY A 244 -6.47 3.47 33.67
C GLY A 244 -6.32 2.92 32.25
N ASN A 245 -7.30 3.24 31.42
CA ASN A 245 -7.41 2.72 30.06
C ASN A 245 -6.91 3.75 29.04
N VAL A 246 -6.09 3.31 28.09
CA VAL A 246 -5.66 4.12 26.95
C VAL A 246 -6.52 3.73 25.75
N ARG A 247 -7.24 4.69 25.18
CA ARG A 247 -8.08 4.47 23.99
C ARG A 247 -7.23 4.03 22.81
N TYR A 248 -7.78 3.14 22.00
CA TYR A 248 -7.11 2.68 20.79
C TYR A 248 -7.09 3.76 19.71
N PHE A 249 -8.21 4.49 19.58
CA PHE A 249 -8.40 5.55 18.60
C PHE A 249 -8.88 6.82 19.29
N SER A 250 -8.38 7.96 18.82
CA SER A 250 -8.92 9.28 19.15
C SER A 250 -10.17 9.58 18.30
N PRO A 251 -11.03 10.52 18.73
CA PRO A 251 -12.18 10.94 17.93
C PRO A 251 -11.81 11.49 16.55
N LEU A 252 -10.64 12.13 16.41
CA LEU A 252 -10.16 12.65 15.13
C LEU A 252 -9.79 11.53 14.17
N GLU A 253 -9.08 10.51 14.65
CA GLU A 253 -8.72 9.33 13.85
C GLU A 253 -9.97 8.57 13.39
N LEU A 254 -10.98 8.42 14.25
CA LEU A 254 -12.25 7.79 13.87
C LEU A 254 -13.01 8.60 12.82
N ARG A 255 -13.03 9.93 12.94
CA ARG A 255 -13.64 10.79 11.91
C ARG A 255 -12.93 10.68 10.57
N ALA A 256 -11.60 10.64 10.58
CA ALA A 256 -10.82 10.42 9.37
C ALA A 256 -11.10 9.03 8.77
N ALA A 257 -11.19 8.00 9.61
CA ALA A 257 -11.48 6.63 9.17
C ALA A 257 -12.87 6.53 8.53
N MET A 258 -13.88 7.18 9.11
CA MET A 258 -15.23 7.28 8.53
C MET A 258 -15.21 7.90 7.14
N ALA A 259 -14.49 9.01 6.96
CA ALA A 259 -14.37 9.68 5.66
C ALA A 259 -13.65 8.80 4.63
N ILE A 260 -12.56 8.13 5.03
CA ILE A 260 -11.81 7.23 4.16
C ILE A 260 -12.63 6.02 3.75
N VAL A 261 -13.36 5.40 4.67
CA VAL A 261 -14.25 4.26 4.35
C VAL A 261 -15.36 4.68 3.38
N ALA A 262 -15.99 5.84 3.61
CA ALA A 262 -17.01 6.36 2.72
C ALA A 262 -16.48 6.60 1.31
N GLU A 263 -15.30 7.23 1.20
CA GLU A 263 -14.67 7.50 -0.09
C GLU A 263 -14.19 6.23 -0.79
N ALA A 264 -13.56 5.30 -0.07
CA ALA A 264 -13.12 4.02 -0.62
C ALA A 264 -14.32 3.22 -1.19
N LYS A 265 -15.46 3.22 -0.49
CA LYS A 265 -16.69 2.59 -0.99
C LYS A 265 -17.27 3.30 -2.21
N ARG A 266 -17.23 4.64 -2.25
CA ARG A 266 -17.68 5.43 -3.40
C ARG A 266 -16.84 5.10 -4.64
N VAL A 267 -15.52 5.14 -4.53
CA VAL A 267 -14.58 4.82 -5.61
C VAL A 267 -14.75 3.37 -6.06
N ALA A 268 -14.84 2.43 -5.12
CA ALA A 268 -15.10 1.02 -5.41
C ALA A 268 -16.38 0.79 -6.23
N ALA A 269 -17.45 1.53 -5.93
CA ALA A 269 -18.71 1.41 -6.65
C ALA A 269 -18.64 1.99 -8.08
N GLU A 270 -17.80 2.99 -8.32
CA GLU A 270 -17.61 3.61 -9.66
C GLU A 270 -16.79 2.72 -10.60
N GLU A 271 -15.84 1.95 -10.07
CA GLU A 271 -15.03 1.00 -10.85
C GLU A 271 -15.76 -0.30 -11.20
N MET A 272 -16.93 -0.55 -10.61
CA MET A 272 -17.82 -1.66 -10.98
C MET A 272 -18.81 -1.17 -12.04
N PRO A 273 -18.58 -1.37 -13.36
CA PRO A 273 -19.55 -0.95 -14.37
C PRO A 273 -20.89 -1.67 -14.14
N SER A 274 -21.95 -0.87 -14.02
CA SER A 274 -23.34 -1.31 -14.04
C SER A 274 -23.59 -2.13 -15.31
N SER A 275 -23.61 -3.45 -15.18
CA SER A 275 -24.06 -4.39 -16.22
C SER A 275 -25.56 -4.71 -16.07
N ALA A 276 -26.35 -3.76 -15.58
CA ALA A 276 -27.79 -3.97 -15.38
C ALA A 276 -28.59 -2.68 -15.62
N SER A 277 -28.67 -2.22 -16.87
CA SER A 277 -29.76 -1.35 -17.34
C SER A 277 -29.80 -1.21 -18.86
N GLU A 278 -29.84 -2.33 -19.61
CA GLU A 278 -30.35 -2.32 -20.99
C GLU A 278 -31.05 -3.66 -21.27
N SER A 279 -32.22 -3.86 -20.67
CA SER A 279 -33.17 -4.88 -21.14
C SER A 279 -34.58 -4.53 -20.70
N GLU A 280 -35.18 -3.49 -21.28
CA GLU A 280 -36.64 -3.37 -21.43
C GLU A 280 -36.99 -2.18 -22.34
N SER A 281 -37.19 -2.47 -23.63
CA SER A 281 -38.18 -1.84 -24.53
C SER A 281 -37.91 -2.30 -25.97
N SER A 282 -38.07 -3.60 -26.22
CA SER A 282 -38.46 -4.04 -27.57
C SER A 282 -39.99 -3.99 -27.62
N ASP A 283 -40.51 -2.78 -27.85
CA ASP A 283 -41.91 -2.60 -28.24
C ASP A 283 -42.13 -3.28 -29.60
N HIS A 284 -43.07 -4.21 -29.59
CA HIS A 284 -43.50 -5.02 -30.71
C HIS A 284 -44.55 -4.23 -31.51
N PRO A 285 -44.34 -3.91 -32.80
CA PRO A 285 -45.42 -3.32 -33.59
C PRO A 285 -46.40 -4.43 -33.96
N THR A 286 -47.60 -4.36 -33.40
CA THR A 286 -48.72 -5.23 -33.78
C THR A 286 -49.59 -4.44 -34.76
N SER A 287 -49.66 -4.97 -36.00
CA SER A 287 -50.63 -4.69 -37.08
C SER A 287 -50.60 -3.32 -37.77
#